data_AF-A0A1N7FNA2-F1
#
_entry.id   AF-A0A1N7FNA2-F1
#
_cell.length_a   1.000
_cell.length_b   1.000
_cell.length_c   1.000
_cell.angle_alpha   90.00
_cell.angle_beta   90.00
_cell.angle_gamma   90.00
#
_symmetry.space_group_name_H-M   'P 1'
#
loop_
_entity.id
_entity.type
_entity.pdbx_description
1 polymer ?
#
loop_
_entity_poly.entity_id
_entity_poly.type
_entity_poly.pdbx_seq_one_letter_code
_entity_poly.pdbx_strand_id
1 'polypeptide(L)'
;MTTRKPDAIPGDAAPTMTYQPGDRVALEHTADPHTLLRPGDEGTVRRYDPQTRVLDVDWDNGSRLSLLLGEGDRLRRTADTGPDRDWERVLDALRSAGETAGRDAATRWAQHVLGGRADGDVAAAAREVLTGFDDIDPPILDQIPTADRYFLADDSDRYAEHAPPDAPAWETLTARQCDQTRWAWCDGYDAAAHAEAARRCRTVLHPDGDDRDLRHVYPDRVRLGGPGVFAGDWAWAPNDAGDMRIPVGFVGTLIDTWNGWAVFCCARDVAEAIVADQHNHRDRLRRHLTAEGIPEADLDRRVDESLGRMWFDGDVIVDDTRVQNDPDAIDHIPPTFDGQYVVMGWCWTWIAVHPYDCDRIAGTIPDPPATASTPRGSSRGHHLGPKPT
;
A
#
# COMPACT_ATOMS: atom_id res chain seq x y z
N MET A 1 48.05 3.64 61.80
CA MET A 1 48.13 2.94 60.50
C MET A 1 46.80 2.20 60.37
N THR A 2 45.91 2.42 59.41
CA THR A 2 46.11 2.71 57.98
C THR A 2 44.83 3.35 57.41
N THR A 3 44.99 4.40 56.60
CA THR A 3 44.00 5.12 55.76
C THR A 3 43.53 4.30 54.55
N ARG A 4 42.24 4.36 54.13
CA ARG A 4 41.62 5.07 52.96
C ARG A 4 40.64 4.03 52.32
N LYS A 5 39.58 4.29 51.56
CA LYS A 5 38.73 5.41 51.05
C LYS A 5 37.55 4.69 50.34
N PRO A 6 36.32 5.26 50.20
CA PRO A 6 35.18 4.58 49.58
C PRO A 6 35.28 4.51 48.05
N ASP A 7 34.71 3.44 47.47
CA ASP A 7 34.64 3.16 46.03
C ASP A 7 33.85 4.22 45.26
N ALA A 8 34.39 4.55 44.08
CA ALA A 8 33.84 5.50 43.13
C ALA A 8 32.69 4.89 42.32
N ILE A 9 31.68 5.71 42.08
CA ILE A 9 30.62 5.52 41.09
C ILE A 9 31.27 5.56 39.70
N PRO A 10 31.05 4.57 38.80
CA PRO A 10 31.52 4.68 37.43
C PRO A 10 30.69 5.71 36.68
N GLY A 11 31.36 6.76 36.19
CA GLY A 11 30.80 7.72 35.25
C GLY A 11 30.63 7.13 33.85
N ASP A 12 29.77 7.80 33.07
CA ASP A 12 29.59 7.72 31.62
C ASP A 12 30.61 6.88 30.85
N ALA A 13 30.20 5.69 30.44
CA ALA A 13 30.91 4.94 29.42
C ALA A 13 30.55 5.54 28.05
N ALA A 14 31.52 6.22 27.43
CA ALA A 14 31.50 6.49 26.00
C ALA A 14 31.22 5.19 25.22
N PRO A 15 30.50 5.23 24.08
CA PRO A 15 30.16 4.04 23.33
C PRO A 15 31.44 3.26 22.98
N THR A 16 31.48 1.98 23.37
CA THR A 16 32.59 1.06 23.08
C THR A 16 32.67 0.88 21.56
N MET A 17 33.52 1.68 20.90
CA MET A 17 33.71 1.59 19.45
C MET A 17 34.23 0.19 19.10
N THR A 18 33.41 -0.57 18.38
CA THR A 18 33.70 -1.94 17.95
C THR A 18 33.77 -1.95 16.43
N TYR A 19 34.91 -2.32 15.85
CA TYR A 19 35.12 -2.42 14.40
C TYR A 19 34.57 -3.74 13.83
N GLN A 20 33.98 -3.69 12.64
CA GLN A 20 33.47 -4.85 11.91
C GLN A 20 34.31 -5.08 10.64
N PRO A 21 34.50 -6.34 10.21
CA PRO A 21 35.03 -6.62 8.88
C PRO A 21 34.23 -5.88 7.80
N GLY A 22 34.92 -5.18 6.91
CA GLY A 22 34.33 -4.32 5.88
C GLY A 22 34.27 -2.82 6.21
N ASP A 23 34.45 -2.44 7.48
CA ASP A 23 34.50 -1.02 7.85
C ASP A 23 35.63 -0.29 7.12
N ARG A 24 35.33 0.92 6.61
CA ARG A 24 36.35 1.85 6.10
C ARG A 24 36.96 2.68 7.22
N VAL A 25 38.29 2.75 7.20
CA VAL A 25 39.09 3.45 8.22
C VAL A 25 40.18 4.29 7.57
N ALA A 26 40.56 5.38 8.24
CA ALA A 26 41.72 6.18 7.89
C ALA A 26 42.67 6.25 9.09
N LEU A 27 43.97 6.06 8.84
CA LEU A 27 45.00 6.14 9.86
C LEU A 27 45.09 7.58 10.39
N GLU A 28 45.00 7.76 11.71
CA GLU A 28 45.27 9.06 12.34
C GLU A 28 46.69 9.12 12.88
N HIS A 29 47.16 8.01 13.46
CA HIS A 29 48.46 7.95 14.08
C HIS A 29 48.94 6.51 14.20
N THR A 30 50.22 6.29 13.92
CA THR A 30 50.96 5.10 14.35
C THR A 30 52.37 5.50 14.77
N ALA A 31 52.91 4.80 15.76
CA ALA A 31 54.27 4.99 16.24
C ALA A 31 55.26 3.95 15.68
N ASP A 32 54.82 3.05 14.81
CA ASP A 32 55.68 2.03 14.19
C ASP A 32 56.71 2.70 13.26
N PRO A 33 58.02 2.64 13.57
CA PRO A 33 59.04 3.25 12.72
C PRO A 33 59.33 2.47 11.43
N HIS A 34 58.73 1.29 11.25
CA HIS A 34 58.97 0.38 10.13
C HIS A 34 57.85 0.36 9.09
N THR A 35 56.78 1.13 9.29
CA THR A 35 55.69 1.26 8.30
C THR A 35 55.89 2.41 7.32
N LEU A 36 55.38 2.24 6.11
CA LEU A 36 55.27 3.32 5.11
C LEU A 36 53.95 4.09 5.22
N LEU A 37 53.03 3.64 6.09
CA LEU A 37 51.74 4.29 6.26
C LEU A 37 51.89 5.71 6.81
N ARG A 38 51.11 6.64 6.24
CA ARG A 38 51.02 8.04 6.65
C ARG A 38 49.66 8.30 7.31
N PRO A 39 49.56 9.21 8.29
CA PRO A 39 48.26 9.74 8.70
C PRO A 39 47.45 10.21 7.48
N GLY A 40 46.21 9.73 7.36
CA GLY A 40 45.32 9.95 6.22
C GLY A 40 45.21 8.75 5.27
N ASP A 41 46.16 7.81 5.29
CA ASP A 41 46.06 6.59 4.48
C ASP A 41 44.82 5.79 4.87
N GLU A 42 44.08 5.30 3.86
CA GLU A 42 42.84 4.59 4.07
C GLU A 42 42.97 3.07 3.86
N GLY A 43 42.06 2.33 4.48
CA GLY A 43 42.01 0.89 4.36
C GLY A 43 40.67 0.32 4.81
N THR A 44 40.52 -0.98 4.56
CA THR A 44 39.32 -1.75 4.91
C THR A 44 39.65 -2.70 6.04
N VAL A 45 38.83 -2.70 7.10
CA VAL A 45 39.00 -3.61 8.23
C VAL A 45 38.78 -5.04 7.76
N ARG A 46 39.78 -5.89 7.97
CA ARG A 46 39.70 -7.33 7.71
C ARG A 46 39.20 -8.08 8.92
N ARG A 47 39.71 -7.72 10.11
CA ARG A 47 39.41 -8.38 11.37
C ARG A 47 39.72 -7.46 12.54
N TYR A 48 38.88 -7.51 13.58
CA TYR A 48 39.15 -6.89 14.86
C TYR A 48 39.10 -7.94 15.97
N ASP A 49 40.12 -7.95 16.83
CA ASP A 49 40.11 -8.74 18.06
C ASP A 49 39.90 -7.80 19.27
N PRO A 50 38.72 -7.83 19.91
CA PRO A 50 38.41 -6.95 21.03
C PRO A 50 39.20 -7.27 22.32
N GLN A 51 39.74 -8.49 22.47
CA GLN A 51 40.53 -8.87 23.65
C GLN A 51 41.93 -8.29 23.58
N THR A 52 42.57 -8.41 22.42
CA THR A 52 43.94 -7.92 22.19
C THR A 52 43.97 -6.49 21.65
N ARG A 53 42.82 -5.95 21.25
CA ARG A 53 42.66 -4.63 20.59
C ARG A 53 43.52 -4.48 19.33
N VAL A 54 43.73 -5.60 18.65
CA VAL A 54 44.44 -5.65 17.36
C VAL A 54 43.42 -5.52 16.24
N LEU A 55 43.69 -4.60 15.31
CA LEU A 55 42.89 -4.38 14.12
C LEU A 55 43.72 -4.70 12.87
N ASP A 56 43.33 -5.75 12.16
CA ASP A 56 43.90 -6.07 10.86
C ASP A 56 43.19 -5.25 9.79
N VAL A 57 43.97 -4.51 8.99
CA VAL A 57 43.47 -3.65 7.92
C VAL A 57 44.19 -4.01 6.62
N ASP A 58 43.42 -4.19 5.56
CA ASP A 58 43.96 -4.18 4.19
C ASP A 58 44.00 -2.71 3.74
N TRP A 59 45.19 -2.12 3.72
CA TRP A 59 45.39 -0.72 3.34
C TRP A 59 45.42 -0.56 1.83
N ASP A 60 44.88 0.54 1.32
CA ASP A 60 44.71 0.76 -0.12
C ASP A 60 46.06 0.89 -0.85
N ASN A 61 47.12 1.28 -0.13
CA ASN A 61 48.49 1.31 -0.65
C ASN A 61 49.18 -0.08 -0.68
N GLY A 62 48.44 -1.15 -0.38
CA GLY A 62 48.91 -2.53 -0.37
C GLY A 62 49.57 -2.99 0.93
N SER A 63 49.70 -2.12 1.94
CA SER A 63 50.16 -2.51 3.27
C SER A 63 49.15 -3.44 3.95
N ARG A 64 49.66 -4.33 4.81
CA ARG A 64 48.86 -5.21 5.69
C ARG A 64 49.18 -4.99 7.16
N LEU A 65 49.67 -3.81 7.52
CA LEU A 65 49.99 -3.50 8.91
C LEU A 65 48.73 -3.60 9.77
N SER A 66 48.80 -4.43 10.81
CA SER A 66 47.81 -4.48 11.87
C SER A 66 48.07 -3.36 12.86
N LEU A 67 47.02 -2.66 13.30
CA LEU A 67 47.11 -1.60 14.30
C LEU A 67 46.87 -2.13 15.71
N LEU A 68 47.67 -1.64 16.66
CA LEU A 68 47.58 -1.95 18.08
C LEU A 68 46.89 -0.79 18.81
N LEU A 69 45.56 -0.81 18.85
CA LEU A 69 44.77 0.29 19.43
C LEU A 69 45.00 0.45 20.94
N GLY A 70 45.47 -0.61 21.60
CA GLY A 70 45.88 -0.58 23.01
C GLY A 70 47.24 0.08 23.26
N GLU A 71 48.08 0.22 22.22
CA GLU A 71 49.47 0.69 22.32
C GLU A 71 49.67 2.08 21.69
N GLY A 72 48.58 2.78 21.37
CA GLY A 72 48.60 4.19 20.96
C GLY A 72 48.35 4.44 19.48
N ASP A 73 48.19 3.39 18.66
CA ASP A 73 47.69 3.54 17.29
C ASP A 73 46.27 4.09 17.31
N ARG A 74 46.00 5.05 16.42
CA ARG A 74 44.71 5.72 16.31
C ARG A 74 44.26 5.78 14.87
N LEU A 75 42.96 5.68 14.70
CA LEU A 75 42.29 5.73 13.43
C LEU A 75 40.90 6.34 13.63
N ARG A 76 40.34 6.83 12.53
CA ARG A 76 38.93 7.20 12.45
C ARG A 76 38.22 6.25 11.51
N ARG A 77 36.99 5.88 11.85
CA ARG A 77 36.06 5.37 10.83
C ARG A 77 35.78 6.49 9.84
N THR A 78 35.90 6.17 8.56
CA THR A 78 35.38 7.04 7.50
C THR A 78 33.93 6.64 7.25
N ALA A 79 33.03 7.62 7.21
CA ALA A 79 31.66 7.35 6.78
C ALA A 79 31.73 6.84 5.34
N ASP A 80 31.02 5.76 5.02
CA ASP A 80 30.94 5.16 3.68
C ASP A 80 30.74 6.23 2.59
N THR A 81 31.85 6.66 2.01
CA THR A 81 31.94 7.38 0.73
C THR A 81 32.71 6.49 -0.24
N GLY A 82 32.44 5.19 -0.19
CA GLY A 82 33.10 4.21 -1.03
C GLY A 82 32.55 4.23 -2.46
N PRO A 83 33.31 3.73 -3.45
CA PRO A 83 32.91 3.64 -4.85
C PRO A 83 31.58 2.89 -5.07
N ASP A 84 31.18 2.03 -4.14
CA ASP A 84 29.89 1.33 -4.18
C ASP A 84 28.69 2.28 -4.01
N ARG A 85 28.78 3.33 -3.18
CA ARG A 85 27.71 4.33 -3.05
C ARG A 85 27.63 5.25 -4.26
N ASP A 86 28.78 5.56 -4.87
CA ASP A 86 28.81 6.35 -6.09
C ASP A 86 28.15 5.59 -7.24
N TRP A 87 28.35 4.27 -7.30
CA TRP A 87 27.68 3.40 -8.26
C TRP A 87 26.19 3.20 -7.98
N GLU A 88 25.79 3.00 -6.72
CA GLU A 88 24.37 2.94 -6.34
C GLU A 88 23.61 4.20 -6.77
N ARG A 89 24.19 5.38 -6.59
CA ARG A 89 23.61 6.64 -7.06
C ARG A 89 23.41 6.67 -8.59
N VAL A 90 24.32 6.09 -9.36
CA VAL A 90 24.15 5.95 -10.82
C VAL A 90 22.97 5.05 -11.15
N LEU A 91 22.87 3.89 -10.47
CA LEU A 91 21.76 2.95 -10.67
C LEU A 91 20.42 3.56 -10.25
N ASP A 92 20.37 4.34 -9.17
CA ASP A 92 19.17 5.03 -8.72
C ASP A 92 18.72 6.11 -9.70
N ALA A 93 19.66 6.86 -10.29
CA ALA A 93 19.36 7.85 -11.32
C ALA A 93 18.74 7.19 -12.57
N LEU A 94 19.32 6.08 -13.01
CA LEU A 94 18.80 5.30 -14.15
C LEU A 94 17.44 4.68 -13.86
N ARG A 95 17.23 4.16 -12.64
CA ARG A 95 15.93 3.64 -12.22
C ARG A 95 14.88 4.74 -12.25
N SER A 96 15.18 5.92 -11.70
CA SER A 96 14.26 7.06 -11.69
C SER A 96 13.94 7.58 -13.11
N ALA A 97 14.91 7.55 -14.02
CA ALA A 97 14.69 7.85 -15.42
C ALA A 97 13.78 6.82 -16.09
N GLY A 98 14.04 5.52 -15.85
CA GLY A 98 13.18 4.42 -16.26
C GLY A 98 11.75 4.60 -15.76
N GLU A 99 11.56 4.92 -14.47
CA GLU A 99 10.26 5.18 -13.85
C GLU A 99 9.48 6.32 -14.55
N THR A 100 10.20 7.36 -14.97
CA THR A 100 9.60 8.48 -15.70
C THR A 100 9.16 8.05 -17.10
N ALA A 101 10.05 7.37 -17.83
CA ALA A 101 9.73 6.85 -19.16
C ALA A 101 8.58 5.82 -19.14
N GLY A 102 8.53 4.96 -18.12
CA GLY A 102 7.48 3.97 -17.91
C GLY A 102 6.11 4.61 -17.66
N ARG A 103 6.04 5.63 -16.79
CA ARG A 103 4.80 6.40 -16.57
C ARG A 103 4.31 7.09 -17.84
N ASP A 104 5.22 7.68 -18.61
CA ASP A 104 4.88 8.33 -19.87
C ASP A 104 4.36 7.32 -20.90
N ALA A 105 4.98 6.14 -20.98
CA ALA A 105 4.55 5.06 -21.85
C ALA A 105 3.16 4.54 -21.45
N ALA A 106 2.93 4.28 -20.17
CA ALA A 106 1.62 3.88 -19.65
C ALA A 106 0.54 4.96 -19.87
N THR A 107 0.88 6.24 -19.77
CA THR A 107 -0.05 7.34 -20.09
C THR A 107 -0.45 7.31 -21.58
N ARG A 108 0.51 7.09 -22.48
CA ARG A 108 0.21 6.94 -23.92
C ARG A 108 -0.60 5.68 -24.20
N TRP A 109 -0.27 4.56 -23.56
CA TRP A 109 -1.04 3.32 -23.64
C TRP A 109 -2.49 3.55 -23.20
N ALA A 110 -2.69 4.19 -22.05
CA ALA A 110 -4.02 4.46 -21.50
C ALA A 110 -4.86 5.34 -22.44
N GLN A 111 -4.26 6.27 -23.19
CA GLN A 111 -5.00 7.04 -24.20
C GLN A 111 -5.59 6.18 -25.32
N HIS A 112 -4.94 5.06 -25.66
CA HIS A 112 -5.38 4.13 -26.71
C HIS A 112 -6.31 3.05 -26.18
N VAL A 113 -6.07 2.56 -24.96
CA VAL A 113 -6.84 1.44 -24.38
C VAL A 113 -8.03 1.92 -23.55
N LEU A 114 -7.90 3.03 -22.85
CA LEU A 114 -8.89 3.55 -21.90
C LEU A 114 -9.42 4.95 -22.25
N GLY A 115 -8.78 5.63 -23.19
CA GLY A 115 -9.06 7.03 -23.54
C GLY A 115 -9.98 7.16 -24.75
N GLY A 116 -10.06 8.37 -25.31
CA GLY A 116 -10.94 8.67 -26.45
C GLY A 116 -10.58 7.97 -27.77
N ARG A 117 -9.54 7.12 -27.78
CA ARG A 117 -9.18 6.25 -28.92
C ARG A 117 -9.45 4.77 -28.63
N ALA A 118 -10.01 4.45 -27.47
CA ALA A 118 -10.40 3.11 -27.13
C ALA A 118 -11.55 2.65 -28.01
N ASP A 119 -11.43 1.43 -28.54
CA ASP A 119 -12.51 0.73 -29.19
C ASP A 119 -13.24 -0.14 -28.15
N GLY A 120 -14.55 0.02 -28.01
CA GLY A 120 -15.37 -0.81 -27.13
C GLY A 120 -15.59 -0.28 -25.72
N ASP A 121 -15.88 -1.19 -24.79
CA ASP A 121 -16.20 -0.86 -23.39
C ASP A 121 -14.92 -0.67 -22.57
N VAL A 122 -14.62 0.60 -22.31
CA VAL A 122 -13.47 1.04 -21.50
C VAL A 122 -13.52 0.50 -20.06
N ALA A 123 -14.70 0.36 -19.46
CA ALA A 123 -14.82 -0.16 -18.10
C ALA A 123 -14.56 -1.67 -18.07
N ALA A 124 -15.06 -2.43 -19.04
CA ALA A 124 -14.73 -3.85 -19.18
C ALA A 124 -13.22 -4.06 -19.37
N ALA A 125 -12.59 -3.29 -20.27
CA ALA A 125 -11.14 -3.36 -20.50
C ALA A 125 -10.33 -3.01 -19.25
N ALA A 126 -10.73 -1.96 -18.50
CA ALA A 126 -10.07 -1.60 -17.25
C ALA A 126 -10.16 -2.71 -16.20
N ARG A 127 -11.31 -3.40 -16.08
CA ARG A 127 -11.47 -4.54 -15.17
C ARG A 127 -10.59 -5.71 -15.58
N GLU A 128 -10.58 -6.06 -16.87
CA GLU A 128 -9.74 -7.13 -17.41
C GLU A 128 -8.26 -6.89 -17.09
N VAL A 129 -7.77 -5.66 -17.28
CA VAL A 129 -6.40 -5.29 -16.94
C VAL A 129 -6.09 -5.44 -15.45
N LEU A 130 -6.97 -4.95 -14.56
CA LEU A 130 -6.76 -5.09 -13.11
C LEU A 130 -6.80 -6.55 -12.65
N THR A 131 -7.72 -7.36 -13.17
CA THR A 131 -7.77 -8.80 -12.90
C THR A 131 -6.48 -9.48 -13.39
N GLY A 132 -6.01 -9.14 -14.59
CA GLY A 132 -4.75 -9.68 -15.10
C GLY A 132 -3.53 -9.30 -14.26
N PHE A 133 -3.51 -8.12 -13.63
CA PHE A 133 -2.47 -7.77 -12.65
C PHE A 133 -2.54 -8.61 -11.38
N ASP A 134 -3.75 -8.87 -10.85
CA ASP A 134 -3.92 -9.67 -9.64
C ASP A 134 -3.62 -11.16 -9.87
N ASP A 135 -3.93 -11.68 -11.06
CA ASP A 135 -3.69 -13.08 -11.44
C ASP A 135 -2.30 -13.32 -12.07
N ILE A 136 -1.55 -12.24 -12.33
CA ILE A 136 -0.27 -12.28 -13.07
C ILE A 136 -0.46 -12.93 -14.44
N ASP A 137 -1.50 -12.52 -15.17
CA ASP A 137 -1.90 -13.13 -16.44
C ASP A 137 -1.01 -12.65 -17.60
N PRO A 138 -0.15 -13.52 -18.19
CA PRO A 138 0.84 -13.10 -19.18
C PRO A 138 0.27 -12.36 -20.41
N PRO A 139 -0.82 -12.80 -21.06
CA PRO A 139 -1.39 -12.11 -22.21
C PRO A 139 -1.88 -10.69 -21.91
N ILE A 140 -2.28 -10.41 -20.67
CA ILE A 140 -2.66 -9.06 -20.25
C ILE A 140 -1.42 -8.22 -19.96
N LEU A 141 -0.44 -8.78 -19.24
CA LEU A 141 0.82 -8.11 -18.96
C LEU A 141 1.60 -7.77 -20.23
N ASP A 142 1.54 -8.63 -21.24
CA ASP A 142 2.17 -8.42 -22.56
C ASP A 142 1.54 -7.25 -23.35
N GLN A 143 0.33 -6.80 -22.97
CA GLN A 143 -0.32 -5.63 -23.57
C GLN A 143 0.10 -4.31 -22.90
N ILE A 144 0.73 -4.37 -21.73
CA ILE A 144 1.24 -3.19 -21.03
C ILE A 144 2.62 -2.83 -21.60
N PRO A 145 2.98 -1.54 -21.69
CA PRO A 145 4.31 -1.16 -22.14
C PRO A 145 5.40 -1.79 -21.25
N THR A 146 6.30 -2.53 -21.88
CA THR A 146 7.48 -3.13 -21.24
C THR A 146 8.75 -2.64 -21.91
N ALA A 147 9.84 -2.59 -21.14
CA ALA A 147 11.15 -2.25 -21.65
C ALA A 147 11.71 -3.39 -22.50
N ASP A 148 12.23 -3.08 -23.70
CA ASP A 148 13.03 -4.05 -24.45
C ASP A 148 14.39 -4.23 -23.77
N ARG A 149 14.60 -5.42 -23.19
CA ARG A 149 15.80 -5.79 -22.41
C ARG A 149 16.98 -6.22 -23.30
N TYR A 150 16.80 -6.34 -24.61
CA TYR A 150 17.82 -6.86 -25.52
C TYR A 150 18.30 -5.84 -26.56
N PHE A 151 17.76 -4.62 -26.55
CA PHE A 151 18.14 -3.57 -27.49
C PHE A 151 19.34 -2.74 -26.98
N LEU A 152 20.54 -3.30 -27.15
CA LEU A 152 21.82 -2.76 -26.64
C LEU A 152 22.20 -1.36 -27.13
N ALA A 153 21.72 -0.94 -28.30
CA ALA A 153 22.10 0.33 -28.91
C ALA A 153 21.59 1.54 -28.11
N ASP A 154 20.53 1.37 -27.32
CA ASP A 154 19.96 2.45 -26.52
C ASP A 154 20.63 2.60 -25.14
N ASP A 155 21.36 1.58 -24.66
CA ASP A 155 21.88 1.57 -23.28
C ASP A 155 22.91 2.68 -23.05
N SER A 156 23.80 2.92 -24.03
CA SER A 156 24.80 3.98 -23.95
C SER A 156 24.17 5.37 -23.95
N ASP A 157 23.14 5.56 -24.77
CA ASP A 157 22.46 6.85 -24.92
C ASP A 157 21.66 7.18 -23.66
N ARG A 158 20.91 6.20 -23.13
CA ARG A 158 20.19 6.33 -21.85
C ARG A 158 21.14 6.61 -20.69
N TYR A 159 22.30 5.95 -20.66
CA TYR A 159 23.31 6.22 -19.66
C TYR A 159 23.85 7.64 -19.77
N ALA A 160 24.22 8.08 -20.99
CA ALA A 160 24.74 9.42 -21.21
C ALA A 160 23.72 10.52 -20.87
N GLU A 161 22.43 10.27 -21.08
CA GLU A 161 21.36 11.22 -20.77
C GLU A 161 21.06 11.34 -19.27
N HIS A 162 21.12 10.23 -18.53
CA HIS A 162 20.56 10.17 -17.17
C HIS A 162 21.58 9.91 -16.07
N ALA A 163 22.80 9.46 -16.39
CA ALA A 163 23.83 9.27 -15.39
C ALA A 163 24.24 10.64 -14.78
N PRO A 164 24.54 10.68 -13.47
CA PRO A 164 25.08 11.88 -12.83
C PRO A 164 26.32 12.42 -13.57
N PRO A 165 26.57 13.75 -13.57
CA PRO A 165 27.70 14.35 -14.31
C PRO A 165 29.09 13.85 -13.89
N ASP A 166 29.21 13.31 -12.68
CA ASP A 166 30.43 12.75 -12.10
C ASP A 166 30.51 11.21 -12.21
N ALA A 167 29.56 10.58 -12.91
CA ALA A 167 29.58 9.16 -13.18
C ALA A 167 30.71 8.79 -14.15
N PRO A 168 31.24 7.55 -14.10
CA PRO A 168 32.21 7.07 -15.08
C PRO A 168 31.65 7.15 -16.51
N ALA A 169 32.50 7.43 -17.48
CA ALA A 169 32.10 7.40 -18.89
C ALA A 169 31.67 5.99 -19.29
N TRP A 170 30.67 5.87 -20.16
CA TRP A 170 30.11 4.58 -20.59
C TRP A 170 31.19 3.60 -21.09
N GLU A 171 32.15 4.11 -21.86
CA GLU A 171 33.25 3.33 -22.45
C GLU A 171 34.22 2.76 -21.41
N THR A 172 34.15 3.26 -20.17
CA THR A 172 34.98 2.79 -19.05
C THR A 172 34.27 1.78 -18.16
N LEU A 173 32.96 1.56 -18.37
CA LEU A 173 32.19 0.60 -17.61
C LEU A 173 32.59 -0.84 -17.93
N THR A 174 32.61 -1.67 -16.90
CA THR A 174 32.71 -3.12 -17.09
C THR A 174 31.41 -3.70 -17.65
N ALA A 175 31.47 -4.89 -18.27
CA ALA A 175 30.26 -5.57 -18.76
C ALA A 175 29.19 -5.75 -17.66
N ARG A 176 29.63 -6.04 -16.43
CA ARG A 176 28.72 -6.13 -15.27
C ARG A 176 28.02 -4.82 -14.98
N GLN A 177 28.75 -3.71 -15.04
CA GLN A 177 28.19 -2.38 -14.81
C GLN A 177 27.20 -2.02 -15.92
N CYS A 178 27.50 -2.30 -17.18
CA CYS A 178 26.56 -2.12 -18.28
C CYS A 178 25.26 -2.93 -18.06
N ASP A 179 25.35 -4.21 -17.65
CA ASP A 179 24.17 -4.99 -17.33
C ASP A 179 23.39 -4.41 -16.14
N GLN A 180 24.08 -3.97 -15.08
CA GLN A 180 23.43 -3.34 -13.93
C GLN A 180 22.69 -2.06 -14.31
N THR A 181 23.27 -1.22 -15.17
CA THR A 181 22.63 0.00 -15.67
C THR A 181 21.37 -0.31 -16.49
N ARG A 182 21.43 -1.36 -17.35
CA ARG A 182 20.27 -1.81 -18.13
C ARG A 182 19.15 -2.27 -17.22
N TRP A 183 19.44 -3.17 -16.29
CA TRP A 183 18.44 -3.71 -15.37
C TRP A 183 17.85 -2.63 -14.46
N ALA A 184 18.65 -1.70 -13.95
CA ALA A 184 18.15 -0.59 -13.14
C ALA A 184 17.11 0.24 -13.90
N TRP A 185 17.38 0.58 -15.17
CA TRP A 185 16.44 1.32 -16.00
C TRP A 185 15.20 0.48 -16.36
N CYS A 186 15.37 -0.76 -16.83
CA CYS A 186 14.27 -1.65 -17.20
C CYS A 186 13.33 -1.93 -16.03
N ASP A 187 13.88 -2.21 -14.84
CA ASP A 187 13.08 -2.46 -13.64
C ASP A 187 12.28 -1.23 -13.24
N GLY A 188 12.90 -0.04 -13.29
CA GLY A 188 12.21 1.23 -13.04
C GLY A 188 11.08 1.48 -14.05
N TYR A 189 11.34 1.24 -15.34
CA TYR A 189 10.36 1.37 -16.41
C TYR A 189 9.18 0.43 -16.23
N ASP A 190 9.43 -0.89 -16.13
CA ASP A 190 8.39 -1.91 -16.06
C ASP A 190 7.51 -1.71 -14.82
N ALA A 191 8.14 -1.48 -13.65
CA ALA A 191 7.42 -1.25 -12.40
C ALA A 191 6.53 -0.01 -12.47
N ALA A 192 7.04 1.10 -13.00
CA ALA A 192 6.29 2.35 -13.08
C ALA A 192 5.20 2.32 -14.16
N ALA A 193 5.46 1.63 -15.29
CA ALA A 193 4.46 1.43 -16.33
C ALA A 193 3.28 0.60 -15.81
N HIS A 194 3.55 -0.50 -15.11
CA HIS A 194 2.52 -1.32 -14.50
C HIS A 194 1.73 -0.55 -13.44
N ALA A 195 2.42 0.18 -12.55
CA ALA A 195 1.78 0.98 -11.50
C ALA A 195 0.88 2.08 -12.09
N GLU A 196 1.34 2.78 -13.12
CA GLU A 196 0.55 3.82 -13.80
C GLU A 196 -0.63 3.22 -14.57
N ALA A 197 -0.45 2.11 -15.28
CA ALA A 197 -1.54 1.42 -15.98
C ALA A 197 -2.65 1.01 -15.01
N ALA A 198 -2.28 0.36 -13.89
CA ALA A 198 -3.22 0.01 -12.83
C ALA A 198 -3.91 1.25 -12.25
N ARG A 199 -3.16 2.33 -11.96
CA ARG A 199 -3.72 3.60 -11.47
C ARG A 199 -4.79 4.15 -12.42
N ARG A 200 -4.52 4.16 -13.73
CA ARG A 200 -5.48 4.64 -14.76
C ARG A 200 -6.72 3.77 -14.84
N CYS A 201 -6.58 2.45 -14.78
CA CYS A 201 -7.73 1.54 -14.73
C CYS A 201 -8.60 1.82 -13.49
N ARG A 202 -7.99 2.04 -12.31
CA ARG A 202 -8.75 2.39 -11.10
C ARG A 202 -9.49 3.72 -11.23
N THR A 203 -8.83 4.77 -11.74
CA THR A 203 -9.48 6.06 -12.02
C THR A 203 -10.69 5.93 -12.93
N VAL A 204 -10.61 5.09 -13.96
CA VAL A 204 -11.72 4.84 -14.90
C VAL A 204 -12.89 4.13 -14.22
N LEU A 205 -12.58 3.17 -13.34
CA LEU A 205 -13.58 2.33 -12.68
C LEU A 205 -14.19 2.94 -11.43
N HIS A 206 -13.47 3.86 -10.80
CA HIS A 206 -13.93 4.47 -9.56
C HIS A 206 -15.06 5.47 -9.85
N PRO A 207 -16.18 5.40 -9.10
CA PRO A 207 -17.32 6.32 -9.25
C PRO A 207 -16.94 7.80 -9.30
N ASP A 208 -16.05 8.21 -8.40
CA ASP A 208 -15.61 9.61 -8.26
C ASP A 208 -14.25 9.90 -8.96
N GLY A 209 -13.72 8.95 -9.75
CA GLY A 209 -12.42 9.10 -10.41
C GLY A 209 -11.20 9.00 -9.49
N ASP A 210 -11.36 8.43 -8.30
CA ASP A 210 -10.27 8.14 -7.35
C ASP A 210 -9.36 7.02 -7.90
N ASP A 211 -8.08 7.05 -7.54
CA ASP A 211 -7.07 6.10 -8.00
C ASP A 211 -6.52 5.17 -6.90
N ARG A 212 -7.06 5.29 -5.68
CA ARG A 212 -6.70 4.45 -4.54
C ARG A 212 -6.86 2.97 -4.85
N ASP A 213 -5.93 2.17 -4.34
CA ASP A 213 -6.05 0.72 -4.34
C ASP A 213 -7.09 0.28 -3.30
N LEU A 214 -8.23 -0.22 -3.78
CA LEU A 214 -9.36 -0.65 -2.95
C LEU A 214 -9.39 -2.16 -2.69
N ARG A 215 -8.33 -2.91 -3.03
CA ARG A 215 -8.31 -4.37 -2.86
C ARG A 215 -8.59 -4.83 -1.43
N HIS A 216 -8.28 -4.02 -0.41
CA HIS A 216 -8.56 -4.37 0.99
C HIS A 216 -10.06 -4.40 1.34
N VAL A 217 -10.92 -3.76 0.52
CA VAL A 217 -12.38 -3.77 0.71
C VAL A 217 -13.12 -4.64 -0.31
N TYR A 218 -12.39 -5.44 -1.12
CA TYR A 218 -13.02 -6.37 -2.05
C TYR A 218 -13.77 -7.48 -1.31
N PRO A 219 -14.88 -8.02 -1.85
CA PRO A 219 -15.74 -8.98 -1.15
C PRO A 219 -14.99 -10.19 -0.58
N ASP A 220 -14.02 -10.72 -1.32
CA ASP A 220 -13.18 -11.86 -0.93
C ASP A 220 -12.11 -11.50 0.11
N ARG A 221 -11.87 -10.20 0.35
CA ARG A 221 -10.87 -9.63 1.27
C ARG A 221 -11.47 -9.01 2.53
N VAL A 222 -12.76 -8.66 2.54
CA VAL A 222 -13.45 -8.21 3.76
C VAL A 222 -13.41 -9.30 4.83
N ARG A 223 -13.09 -8.93 6.08
CA ARG A 223 -13.03 -9.82 7.24
C ARG A 223 -13.85 -9.24 8.38
N LEU A 224 -14.26 -10.07 9.33
CA LEU A 224 -14.88 -9.60 10.57
C LEU A 224 -13.97 -8.57 11.26
N GLY A 225 -14.54 -7.43 11.63
CA GLY A 225 -13.85 -6.25 12.16
C GLY A 225 -13.17 -5.36 11.11
N GLY A 226 -13.20 -5.74 9.83
CA GLY A 226 -12.58 -4.99 8.73
C GLY A 226 -13.56 -4.13 7.94
N PRO A 227 -13.07 -3.10 7.22
CA PRO A 227 -13.89 -2.28 6.35
C PRO A 227 -14.34 -3.07 5.11
N GLY A 228 -15.48 -2.68 4.55
CA GLY A 228 -16.00 -3.21 3.30
C GLY A 228 -16.98 -2.23 2.66
N VAL A 229 -17.22 -2.43 1.36
CA VAL A 229 -18.37 -1.84 0.66
C VAL A 229 -19.46 -2.89 0.58
N PHE A 230 -20.69 -2.52 0.93
CA PHE A 230 -21.82 -3.43 0.96
C PHE A 230 -23.05 -2.83 0.28
N ALA A 231 -23.95 -3.71 -0.17
CA ALA A 231 -25.25 -3.34 -0.75
C ALA A 231 -26.25 -4.47 -0.51
N GLY A 232 -27.54 -4.18 -0.69
CA GLY A 232 -28.57 -5.22 -0.68
C GLY A 232 -28.42 -6.11 -1.91
N ASP A 233 -28.70 -7.41 -1.78
CA ASP A 233 -28.67 -8.33 -2.92
C ASP A 233 -29.68 -7.96 -4.04
N TRP A 234 -30.73 -7.23 -3.70
CA TRP A 234 -31.70 -6.65 -4.64
C TRP A 234 -31.21 -5.36 -5.35
N ALA A 235 -30.05 -4.82 -4.98
CA ALA A 235 -29.62 -3.51 -5.47
C ALA A 235 -29.11 -3.54 -6.91
N TRP A 236 -28.87 -4.73 -7.48
CA TRP A 236 -28.43 -4.90 -8.86
C TRP A 236 -29.50 -4.44 -9.86
N ALA A 237 -29.15 -3.46 -10.69
CA ALA A 237 -30.00 -2.92 -11.74
C ALA A 237 -29.18 -2.66 -13.01
N PRO A 238 -29.78 -2.81 -14.21
CA PRO A 238 -29.09 -2.45 -15.45
C PRO A 238 -28.88 -0.92 -15.53
N ASN A 239 -27.70 -0.49 -15.95
CA ASN A 239 -27.42 0.91 -16.31
C ASN A 239 -27.89 1.21 -17.76
N ASP A 240 -27.64 2.43 -18.25
CA ASP A 240 -27.99 2.85 -19.62
C ASP A 240 -27.30 2.02 -20.72
N ALA A 241 -26.15 1.42 -20.42
CA ALA A 241 -25.42 0.52 -21.31
C ALA A 241 -25.94 -0.94 -21.24
N GLY A 242 -26.83 -1.25 -20.28
CA GLY A 242 -27.36 -2.59 -20.03
C GLY A 242 -26.52 -3.44 -19.07
N ASP A 243 -25.45 -2.89 -18.50
CA ASP A 243 -24.62 -3.59 -17.51
C ASP A 243 -25.33 -3.63 -16.16
N MET A 244 -25.26 -4.77 -15.48
CA MET A 244 -25.75 -4.88 -14.11
C MET A 244 -24.79 -4.13 -13.16
N ARG A 245 -25.33 -3.12 -12.48
CA ARG A 245 -24.62 -2.21 -11.57
C ARG A 245 -25.39 -2.06 -10.28
N ILE A 246 -24.71 -1.60 -9.24
CA ILE A 246 -25.31 -1.25 -7.96
C ILE A 246 -25.39 0.28 -7.92
N PRO A 247 -26.58 0.90 -7.88
CA PRO A 247 -26.69 2.36 -7.88
C PRO A 247 -25.96 3.02 -6.71
N VAL A 248 -25.92 2.37 -5.54
CA VAL A 248 -25.28 2.87 -4.32
C VAL A 248 -24.65 1.73 -3.53
N GLY A 249 -23.34 1.77 -3.36
CA GLY A 249 -22.64 0.99 -2.33
C GLY A 249 -22.51 1.78 -1.04
N PHE A 250 -22.43 1.10 0.10
CA PHE A 250 -22.33 1.71 1.43
C PHE A 250 -21.05 1.26 2.11
N VAL A 251 -20.33 2.20 2.73
CA VAL A 251 -19.13 1.87 3.51
C VAL A 251 -19.52 1.43 4.91
N GLY A 252 -18.98 0.30 5.36
CA GLY A 252 -19.18 -0.17 6.73
C GLY A 252 -18.04 -1.05 7.22
N THR A 253 -18.11 -1.41 8.48
CA THR A 253 -17.27 -2.47 9.08
C THR A 253 -18.10 -3.73 9.21
N LEU A 254 -17.60 -4.84 8.67
CA LEU A 254 -18.27 -6.14 8.81
C LEU A 254 -18.15 -6.60 10.26
N ILE A 255 -19.25 -6.72 11.00
CA ILE A 255 -19.22 -7.09 12.42
C ILE A 255 -19.73 -8.49 12.69
N ASP A 256 -20.56 -9.04 11.81
CA ASP A 256 -21.09 -10.39 11.92
C ASP A 256 -21.62 -10.91 10.58
N THR A 257 -22.11 -12.13 10.59
CA THR A 257 -22.87 -12.76 9.51
C THR A 257 -24.10 -13.44 10.09
N TRP A 258 -25.26 -13.27 9.46
CA TRP A 258 -26.51 -13.86 9.92
C TRP A 258 -27.24 -14.53 8.75
N ASN A 259 -27.54 -15.83 8.88
CA ASN A 259 -28.15 -16.65 7.82
C ASN A 259 -27.44 -16.55 6.45
N GLY A 260 -26.12 -16.38 6.45
CA GLY A 260 -25.30 -16.23 5.25
C GLY A 260 -25.21 -14.80 4.71
N TRP A 261 -25.94 -13.85 5.30
CA TRP A 261 -25.87 -12.42 4.94
C TRP A 261 -24.91 -11.66 5.85
N ALA A 262 -24.33 -10.60 5.31
CA ALA A 262 -23.40 -9.76 6.05
C ALA A 262 -24.14 -8.83 7.03
N VAL A 263 -23.55 -8.59 8.19
CA VAL A 263 -24.01 -7.58 9.16
C VAL A 263 -22.94 -6.50 9.27
N PHE A 264 -23.28 -5.29 8.85
CA PHE A 264 -22.36 -4.16 8.83
C PHE A 264 -22.72 -3.15 9.92
N CYS A 265 -21.69 -2.55 10.50
CA CYS A 265 -21.79 -1.33 11.29
C CYS A 265 -21.35 -0.14 10.45
N CYS A 266 -22.12 0.93 10.40
CA CYS A 266 -21.85 2.10 9.56
C CYS A 266 -22.04 3.42 10.31
N ALA A 267 -21.46 4.49 9.77
CA ALA A 267 -21.61 5.83 10.33
C ALA A 267 -23.01 6.41 10.01
N ARG A 268 -23.40 7.47 10.73
CA ARG A 268 -24.71 8.12 10.59
C ARG A 268 -25.01 8.58 9.16
N ASP A 269 -24.04 9.19 8.49
CA ASP A 269 -24.16 9.68 7.12
C ASP A 269 -24.41 8.53 6.12
N VAL A 270 -23.77 7.37 6.33
CA VAL A 270 -24.03 6.15 5.55
C VAL A 270 -25.44 5.63 5.83
N ALA A 271 -25.88 5.60 7.08
CA ALA A 271 -27.23 5.19 7.43
C ALA A 271 -28.30 6.12 6.80
N GLU A 272 -28.06 7.43 6.76
CA GLU A 272 -28.88 8.40 6.03
C GLU A 272 -28.91 8.12 4.53
N ALA A 273 -27.78 7.74 3.95
CA ALA A 273 -27.73 7.34 2.55
C ALA A 273 -28.53 6.05 2.27
N ILE A 274 -28.57 5.09 3.20
CA ILE A 274 -29.38 3.87 3.10
C ILE A 274 -30.87 4.22 3.09
N VAL A 275 -31.31 5.03 4.05
CA VAL A 275 -32.71 5.51 4.13
C VAL A 275 -33.10 6.27 2.85
N ALA A 276 -32.21 7.12 2.34
CA ALA A 276 -32.44 7.84 1.09
C ALA A 276 -32.51 6.91 -0.13
N ASP A 277 -31.66 5.88 -0.20
CA ASP A 277 -31.71 4.90 -1.29
C ASP A 277 -32.99 4.05 -1.25
N GLN A 278 -33.46 3.67 -0.06
CA GLN A 278 -34.75 2.98 0.11
C GLN A 278 -35.91 3.81 -0.45
N HIS A 279 -35.94 5.13 -0.17
CA HIS A 279 -36.92 6.03 -0.75
C HIS A 279 -36.80 6.10 -2.28
N ASN A 280 -35.58 6.23 -2.81
CA ASN A 280 -35.36 6.24 -4.26
C ASN A 280 -35.80 4.92 -4.92
N HIS A 281 -35.59 3.78 -4.28
CA HIS A 281 -36.04 2.48 -4.77
C HIS A 281 -37.56 2.44 -4.83
N ARG A 282 -38.24 2.83 -3.76
CA ARG A 282 -39.70 2.92 -3.72
C ARG A 282 -40.26 3.81 -4.83
N ASP A 283 -39.62 4.95 -5.09
CA ASP A 283 -40.01 5.85 -6.20
C ASP A 283 -39.78 5.22 -7.57
N ARG A 284 -38.66 4.51 -7.78
CA ARG A 284 -38.40 3.76 -9.02
C ARG A 284 -39.45 2.68 -9.26
N LEU A 285 -39.77 1.90 -8.22
CA LEU A 285 -40.79 0.86 -8.28
C LEU A 285 -42.18 1.45 -8.58
N ARG A 286 -42.55 2.56 -7.93
CA ARG A 286 -43.81 3.26 -8.23
C ARG A 286 -43.89 3.67 -9.70
N ARG A 287 -42.82 4.28 -10.23
CA ARG A 287 -42.75 4.68 -11.65
C ARG A 287 -42.87 3.48 -12.58
N HIS A 288 -42.21 2.37 -12.26
CA HIS A 288 -42.29 1.13 -13.02
C HIS A 288 -43.73 0.57 -13.05
N LEU A 289 -44.36 0.42 -11.88
CA LEU A 289 -45.75 -0.06 -11.78
C LEU A 289 -46.74 0.88 -12.50
N THR A 290 -46.50 2.18 -12.46
CA THR A 290 -47.29 3.16 -13.21
C THR A 290 -47.17 2.93 -14.72
N ALA A 291 -45.95 2.68 -15.21
CA ALA A 291 -45.69 2.39 -16.62
C ALA A 291 -46.31 1.06 -17.08
N GLU A 292 -46.45 0.08 -16.18
CA GLU A 292 -47.18 -1.17 -16.41
C GLU A 292 -48.72 -1.01 -16.40
N GLY A 293 -49.22 0.20 -16.09
CA GLY A 293 -50.65 0.51 -16.09
C GLY A 293 -51.38 0.08 -14.82
N ILE A 294 -50.65 -0.12 -13.71
CA ILE A 294 -51.28 -0.38 -12.41
C ILE A 294 -52.10 0.85 -11.98
N PRO A 295 -53.36 0.67 -11.51
CA PRO A 295 -54.19 1.78 -11.06
C PRO A 295 -53.54 2.57 -9.91
N GLU A 296 -53.69 3.90 -9.92
CA GLU A 296 -53.15 4.80 -8.88
C GLU A 296 -53.55 4.35 -7.46
N ALA A 297 -54.78 3.87 -7.29
CA ALA A 297 -55.31 3.39 -6.02
C ALA A 297 -54.59 2.13 -5.48
N ASP A 298 -53.91 1.37 -6.34
CA ASP A 298 -53.16 0.16 -5.98
C ASP A 298 -51.65 0.40 -5.85
N LEU A 299 -51.13 1.53 -6.34
CA LEU A 299 -49.67 1.78 -6.40
C LEU A 299 -49.03 1.77 -5.02
N ASP A 300 -49.56 2.55 -4.07
CA ASP A 300 -49.00 2.65 -2.71
C ASP A 300 -48.95 1.28 -2.04
N ARG A 301 -50.07 0.53 -2.12
CA ARG A 301 -50.16 -0.81 -1.55
C ARG A 301 -49.12 -1.76 -2.14
N ARG A 302 -48.94 -1.78 -3.47
CA ARG A 302 -47.96 -2.66 -4.12
C ARG A 302 -46.52 -2.28 -3.82
N VAL A 303 -46.21 -0.99 -3.74
CA VAL A 303 -44.87 -0.52 -3.36
C VAL A 303 -44.58 -0.92 -1.92
N ASP A 304 -45.53 -0.70 -1.02
CA ASP A 304 -45.44 -1.06 0.39
C ASP A 304 -45.29 -2.58 0.60
N GLU A 305 -46.08 -3.41 -0.08
CA GLU A 305 -45.96 -4.88 -0.08
C GLU A 305 -44.59 -5.37 -0.58
N SER A 306 -43.93 -4.60 -1.45
CA SER A 306 -42.64 -4.98 -2.04
C SER A 306 -41.43 -4.43 -1.27
N LEU A 307 -41.56 -3.23 -0.69
CA LEU A 307 -40.46 -2.47 -0.08
C LEU A 307 -40.97 -1.76 1.17
N GLY A 308 -40.40 -2.08 2.34
CA GLY A 308 -40.70 -1.40 3.61
C GLY A 308 -40.43 0.10 3.56
N ARG A 309 -41.11 0.87 4.42
CA ARG A 309 -40.87 2.32 4.57
C ARG A 309 -39.79 2.53 5.61
N MET A 310 -38.79 3.34 5.29
CA MET A 310 -37.68 3.61 6.20
C MET A 310 -37.54 5.11 6.45
N TRP A 311 -37.41 5.54 7.69
CA TRP A 311 -37.16 6.94 8.03
C TRP A 311 -36.40 7.07 9.35
N PHE A 312 -35.96 8.27 9.68
CA PHE A 312 -35.41 8.58 10.99
C PHE A 312 -36.47 9.20 11.91
N ASP A 313 -36.64 8.61 13.09
CA ASP A 313 -37.30 9.23 14.24
C ASP A 313 -36.23 9.68 15.24
N GLY A 314 -35.79 10.93 15.10
CA GLY A 314 -34.59 11.45 15.78
C GLY A 314 -33.34 10.67 15.36
N ASP A 315 -32.72 9.99 16.32
CA ASP A 315 -31.53 9.17 16.08
C ASP A 315 -31.85 7.71 15.72
N VAL A 316 -33.11 7.30 15.77
CA VAL A 316 -33.50 5.89 15.52
C VAL A 316 -33.94 5.73 14.07
N ILE A 317 -33.39 4.74 13.36
CA ILE A 317 -33.97 4.31 12.08
C ILE A 317 -35.22 3.50 12.40
N VAL A 318 -36.34 3.86 11.79
CA VAL A 318 -37.58 3.11 11.84
C VAL A 318 -37.76 2.45 10.48
N ASP A 319 -37.82 1.12 10.47
CA ASP A 319 -38.23 0.33 9.30
C ASP A 319 -39.62 -0.26 9.53
N ASP A 320 -40.58 0.16 8.72
CA ASP A 320 -41.97 -0.25 8.76
C ASP A 320 -42.25 -1.22 7.63
N THR A 321 -42.26 -2.51 7.99
CA THR A 321 -42.55 -3.63 7.09
C THR A 321 -43.92 -4.24 7.38
N ARG A 322 -44.81 -3.53 8.09
CA ARG A 322 -46.13 -4.06 8.52
C ARG A 322 -47.03 -4.56 7.39
N VAL A 323 -46.77 -4.04 6.20
CA VAL A 323 -47.44 -4.32 4.93
C VAL A 323 -46.98 -5.64 4.27
N GLN A 324 -45.96 -6.31 4.83
CA GLN A 324 -45.34 -7.53 4.29
C GLN A 324 -45.71 -8.81 5.06
N ASN A 325 -46.97 -8.89 5.54
CA ASN A 325 -47.57 -10.03 6.26
C ASN A 325 -47.26 -10.16 7.76
N ASP A 326 -46.67 -9.15 8.40
CA ASP A 326 -46.54 -9.10 9.86
C ASP A 326 -47.01 -7.73 10.37
N PRO A 327 -48.23 -7.61 10.94
CA PRO A 327 -48.79 -6.33 11.35
C PRO A 327 -48.03 -5.65 12.50
N ASP A 328 -47.12 -6.35 13.18
CA ASP A 328 -46.30 -5.84 14.28
C ASP A 328 -44.84 -5.59 13.87
N ALA A 329 -44.46 -5.84 12.61
CA ALA A 329 -43.08 -5.67 12.12
C ALA A 329 -42.72 -4.18 11.88
N ILE A 330 -42.45 -3.49 12.98
CA ILE A 330 -41.71 -2.22 12.97
C ILE A 330 -40.40 -2.44 13.72
N ASP A 331 -39.30 -2.34 13.01
CA ASP A 331 -37.97 -2.41 13.60
C ASP A 331 -37.46 -1.00 13.93
N HIS A 332 -36.96 -0.87 15.16
CA HIS A 332 -36.31 0.33 15.65
C HIS A 332 -34.82 0.05 15.81
N ILE A 333 -34.00 0.69 14.99
CA ILE A 333 -32.55 0.51 14.98
C ILE A 333 -31.92 1.77 15.61
N PRO A 334 -31.66 1.75 16.93
CA PRO A 334 -30.95 2.85 17.58
C PRO A 334 -29.46 2.84 17.21
N PRO A 335 -28.76 3.97 17.36
CA PRO A 335 -27.32 3.97 17.24
C PRO A 335 -26.69 3.16 18.38
N THR A 336 -25.51 2.60 18.13
CA THR A 336 -24.64 2.04 19.16
C THR A 336 -24.12 3.13 20.09
N PHE A 337 -23.42 2.73 21.17
CA PHE A 337 -22.80 3.69 22.09
C PHE A 337 -21.84 4.67 21.39
N ASP A 338 -21.20 4.24 20.30
CA ASP A 338 -20.28 5.06 19.51
C ASP A 338 -20.98 5.86 18.40
N GLY A 339 -22.32 5.89 18.38
CA GLY A 339 -23.10 6.64 17.38
C GLY A 339 -23.21 5.98 16.01
N GLN A 340 -22.83 4.70 15.89
CA GLN A 340 -22.88 3.94 14.64
C GLN A 340 -24.19 3.14 14.51
N TYR A 341 -24.53 2.70 13.31
CA TYR A 341 -25.76 1.96 13.02
C TYR A 341 -25.42 0.55 12.57
N VAL A 342 -26.01 -0.43 13.24
CA VAL A 342 -25.91 -1.84 12.84
C VAL A 342 -27.04 -2.14 11.87
N VAL A 343 -26.68 -2.36 10.61
CA VAL A 343 -27.63 -2.79 9.57
C VAL A 343 -27.59 -4.31 9.47
N MET A 344 -28.70 -4.93 9.83
CA MET A 344 -28.79 -6.37 10.06
C MET A 344 -29.49 -7.12 8.93
N GLY A 345 -29.16 -8.42 8.85
CA GLY A 345 -29.65 -9.40 7.90
C GLY A 345 -31.14 -9.77 7.95
N TRP A 346 -31.94 -9.23 8.88
CA TRP A 346 -33.27 -9.79 9.23
C TRP A 346 -34.30 -9.55 8.11
N CYS A 347 -34.56 -8.29 7.80
CA CYS A 347 -35.35 -7.86 6.64
C CYS A 347 -34.48 -7.56 5.41
N TRP A 348 -33.15 -7.48 5.60
CA TRP A 348 -32.23 -6.97 4.61
C TRP A 348 -31.04 -7.89 4.34
N THR A 349 -31.04 -8.50 3.18
CA THR A 349 -30.02 -9.42 2.68
C THR A 349 -28.81 -8.67 2.14
N TRP A 350 -28.00 -8.13 3.05
CA TRP A 350 -26.77 -7.40 2.70
C TRP A 350 -25.64 -8.34 2.28
N ILE A 351 -24.88 -7.92 1.26
CA ILE A 351 -23.68 -8.58 0.76
C ILE A 351 -22.52 -7.60 0.69
N ALA A 352 -21.30 -8.10 0.88
CA ALA A 352 -20.11 -7.35 0.47
C ALA A 352 -20.05 -7.32 -1.07
N VAL A 353 -19.78 -6.16 -1.65
CA VAL A 353 -19.79 -5.94 -3.10
C VAL A 353 -18.49 -5.29 -3.57
N HIS A 354 -18.15 -5.52 -4.83
CA HIS A 354 -16.95 -4.90 -5.39
C HIS A 354 -17.18 -3.38 -5.52
N PRO A 355 -16.26 -2.52 -5.07
CA PRO A 355 -16.44 -1.07 -5.17
C PRO A 355 -16.71 -0.59 -6.60
N TYR A 356 -16.03 -1.18 -7.59
CA TYR A 356 -16.23 -0.87 -9.03
C TYR A 356 -17.52 -1.41 -9.66
N ASP A 357 -18.35 -2.13 -8.90
CA ASP A 357 -19.72 -2.48 -9.33
C ASP A 357 -20.73 -1.41 -8.93
N CYS A 358 -20.34 -0.46 -8.08
CA CYS A 358 -21.18 0.61 -7.60
C CYS A 358 -21.11 1.84 -8.51
N ASP A 359 -22.23 2.55 -8.72
CA ASP A 359 -22.26 3.82 -9.45
C ASP A 359 -21.88 5.02 -8.57
N ARG A 360 -22.10 4.89 -7.25
CA ARG A 360 -21.55 5.77 -6.21
C ARG A 360 -21.34 4.98 -4.92
N ILE A 361 -20.47 5.48 -4.06
CA ILE A 361 -20.24 4.90 -2.73
C ILE A 361 -20.58 5.96 -1.67
N ALA A 362 -21.46 5.60 -0.73
CA ALA A 362 -21.81 6.44 0.41
C ALA A 362 -20.89 6.16 1.58
N GLY A 363 -20.27 7.22 2.10
CA GLY A 363 -19.25 7.16 3.16
C GLY A 363 -17.83 7.18 2.62
N THR A 364 -16.87 7.44 3.51
CA THR A 364 -15.44 7.48 3.16
C THR A 364 -14.83 6.10 3.34
N ILE A 365 -14.33 5.50 2.25
CA ILE A 365 -13.58 4.24 2.31
C ILE A 365 -12.28 4.48 3.09
N PRO A 366 -12.03 3.77 4.21
CA PRO A 366 -10.79 3.91 4.95
C PRO A 366 -9.59 3.45 4.12
N ASP A 367 -8.43 4.07 4.35
CA ASP A 367 -7.16 3.58 3.81
C ASP A 367 -6.89 2.13 4.28
N PRO A 368 -6.13 1.34 3.51
CA PRO A 368 -5.75 0.00 3.94
C PRO A 368 -5.06 0.08 5.31
N PRO A 369 -5.35 -0.85 6.23
CA PRO A 369 -4.67 -0.87 7.51
C PRO A 369 -3.17 -0.92 7.24
N ALA A 370 -2.42 0.02 7.82
CA ALA A 370 -0.98 0.08 7.64
C ALA A 370 -0.43 -1.33 7.86
N THR A 371 0.23 -1.88 6.84
CA THR A 371 0.91 -3.17 6.96
C THR A 371 1.77 -3.07 8.19
N ALA A 372 1.47 -3.91 9.18
CA ALA A 372 2.20 -3.93 10.43
C ALA A 372 3.67 -4.12 10.06
N SER A 373 4.43 -3.02 10.06
CA SER A 373 5.87 -3.07 9.93
C SER A 373 6.30 -4.00 11.03
N THR A 374 6.87 -5.14 10.64
CA THR A 374 7.32 -6.19 11.55
C THR A 374 7.92 -5.54 12.79
N PRO A 375 7.35 -5.74 14.00
CA PRO A 375 7.85 -5.04 15.15
C PRO A 375 9.30 -5.45 15.33
N ARG A 376 10.22 -4.49 15.13
CA ARG A 376 11.59 -4.61 15.64
C ARG A 376 11.42 -4.94 17.12
N GLY A 377 11.92 -6.11 17.49
CA GLY A 377 11.65 -6.75 18.78
C GLY A 377 11.75 -5.76 19.94
N SER A 378 10.59 -5.36 20.46
CA SER A 378 10.49 -4.70 21.75
C SER A 378 10.50 -5.79 22.79
N SER A 379 11.66 -5.99 23.41
CA SER A 379 11.85 -6.75 24.64
C SER A 379 11.00 -6.15 25.77
N ARG A 380 9.75 -6.61 25.91
CA ARG A 380 8.99 -6.39 27.15
C ARG A 380 9.39 -7.46 28.16
N GLY A 381 10.17 -7.02 29.15
CA GLY A 381 10.47 -7.78 30.35
C GLY A 381 9.18 -8.12 31.12
N HIS A 382 9.09 -9.36 31.57
CA HIS A 382 8.11 -9.82 32.53
C HIS A 382 8.21 -9.01 33.84
N HIS A 383 7.14 -8.32 34.22
CA HIS A 383 6.95 -7.82 35.58
C HIS A 383 5.86 -8.66 36.25
N LEU A 384 6.28 -9.64 37.07
CA LEU A 384 5.42 -10.32 38.04
C LEU A 384 5.26 -9.39 39.25
N GLY A 385 4.05 -8.91 39.50
CA GLY A 385 3.65 -8.26 40.75
C GLY A 385 3.13 -9.31 41.77
N PRO A 386 3.21 -9.03 43.09
CA PRO A 386 2.90 -10.01 44.13
C PRO A 386 1.39 -10.17 44.34
N LYS A 387 0.97 -11.40 44.67
CA LYS A 387 -0.41 -11.72 45.08
C LYS A 387 -0.74 -11.09 46.44
N PRO A 388 -1.94 -10.51 46.62
CA PRO A 388 -2.42 -10.15 47.94
C PRO A 388 -2.92 -11.38 48.69
N THR A 389 -2.69 -11.35 50.00
CA THR A 389 -3.13 -12.28 51.05
C THR A 389 -4.63 -12.34 51.23
#